data_AF-A0A0D2B6C3-F1
#
_entry.id   AF-A0A0D2B6C3-F1
#
_cell.length_a   1.000
_cell.length_b   1.000
_cell.length_c   1.000
_cell.angle_alpha   90.00
_cell.angle_beta   90.00
_cell.angle_gamma   90.00
#
_symmetry.space_group_name_H-M   'P 1'
#
loop_
_entity.id
_entity.type
_entity.pdbx_description
1 polymer ?
#
loop_
_entity_poly.entity_id
_entity_poly.type
_entity_poly.pdbx_seq_one_letter_code
_entity_poly.pdbx_strand_id
1 'polypeptide(L)'
;MLLEFDGLKDIALACGAAHLHTATGNMQLQEAGFAYYSRATSQVSRALSNIDWSRDQYNDAVSMTVTFLYIHGLFDMGTNKDVPKHVNGAIQLMNVRCRNSHSSPLARPIHRILWESILYQMFRQTVRHPFTIDFQPDLDFATKAESILRSLAFPDASLADNSPVIGFPLKLQKLMLEIVQLCKTLSRPEDHVLRRLHKEMKQWETSIPDDGCCSDDDNEVGIPGNRKQRARSFYEHSTSLHILAASLLLDWVSKSTAVSDPARRHVTPCSESWQVGRALQIMRCSRAKEDWSKCYLGSWPTLVIGYAVDSPEDVALIREDLEHRYQTLYCREELSFLAELEDVWQKKGILVR
;
A
#
# COMPACT_ATOMS: atom_id res chain seq x y z
N MET A 1 4.49 19.85 -18.29
CA MET A 1 4.94 18.55 -17.75
C MET A 1 4.69 17.38 -18.71
N LEU A 2 3.44 16.99 -19.03
CA LEU A 2 3.18 15.85 -19.94
C LEU A 2 3.75 16.05 -21.36
N LEU A 3 3.87 17.30 -21.81
CA LEU A 3 4.44 17.65 -23.11
C LEU A 3 5.97 17.77 -23.11
N GLU A 4 6.63 17.77 -21.94
CA GLU A 4 8.07 18.08 -21.81
C GLU A 4 8.96 16.83 -21.90
N PHE A 5 8.39 15.65 -21.69
CA PHE A 5 9.11 14.39 -21.73
C PHE A 5 8.23 13.30 -22.32
N ASP A 6 8.60 12.79 -23.51
CA ASP A 6 7.81 11.78 -24.22
C ASP A 6 7.68 10.48 -23.43
N GLY A 7 8.65 10.14 -22.58
CA GLY A 7 8.55 8.98 -21.69
C GLY A 7 7.32 9.05 -20.76
N LEU A 8 6.91 10.24 -20.33
CA LEU A 8 5.72 10.43 -19.50
C LEU A 8 4.43 10.16 -20.30
N LYS A 9 4.40 10.55 -21.57
CA LYS A 9 3.27 10.25 -22.47
C LYS A 9 3.19 8.75 -22.73
N ASP A 10 4.31 8.14 -23.09
CA ASP A 10 4.41 6.72 -23.38
C ASP A 10 3.91 5.91 -22.16
N ILE A 11 4.40 6.18 -20.95
CA ILE A 11 3.98 5.38 -19.80
C ILE A 11 2.52 5.61 -19.40
N ALA A 12 1.98 6.82 -19.59
CA ALA A 12 0.56 7.07 -19.36
C ALA A 12 -0.32 6.24 -20.32
N LEU A 13 0.08 6.16 -21.60
CA LEU A 13 -0.58 5.31 -22.58
C LEU A 13 -0.42 3.82 -22.26
N ALA A 14 0.75 3.40 -21.77
CA ALA A 14 0.97 2.03 -21.32
C ALA A 14 0.01 1.65 -20.18
N CYS A 15 -0.08 2.49 -19.14
CA CYS A 15 -1.01 2.26 -18.02
C CYS A 15 -2.46 2.19 -18.47
N GLY A 16 -2.89 3.11 -19.35
CA GLY A 16 -4.23 3.10 -19.91
C GLY A 16 -4.53 1.82 -20.71
N ALA A 17 -3.58 1.38 -21.54
CA ALA A 17 -3.71 0.18 -22.34
C ALA A 17 -3.76 -1.09 -21.46
N ALA A 18 -2.91 -1.20 -20.43
CA ALA A 18 -2.92 -2.30 -19.47
C ALA A 18 -4.23 -2.38 -18.67
N HIS A 19 -4.75 -1.23 -18.23
CA HIS A 19 -6.02 -1.15 -17.52
C HIS A 19 -7.19 -1.59 -18.43
N LEU A 20 -7.27 -1.04 -19.64
CA LEU A 20 -8.32 -1.40 -20.61
C LEU A 20 -8.20 -2.86 -21.07
N HIS A 21 -6.99 -3.40 -21.22
CA HIS A 21 -6.78 -4.83 -21.47
C HIS A 21 -7.38 -5.66 -20.34
N THR A 22 -7.11 -5.31 -19.07
CA THR A 22 -7.67 -6.04 -17.91
C THR A 22 -9.19 -5.96 -17.87
N ALA A 23 -9.79 -4.83 -18.24
CA ALA A 23 -11.24 -4.67 -18.29
C ALA A 23 -11.92 -5.38 -19.48
N THR A 24 -11.26 -5.49 -20.64
CA THR A 24 -11.88 -5.96 -21.91
C THR A 24 -11.38 -7.31 -22.42
N GLY A 25 -10.25 -7.79 -21.91
CA GLY A 25 -9.55 -8.96 -22.43
C GLY A 25 -8.88 -8.74 -23.80
N ASN A 26 -8.84 -7.52 -24.34
CA ASN A 26 -8.29 -7.26 -25.67
C ASN A 26 -6.75 -7.38 -25.68
N MET A 27 -6.23 -8.36 -26.41
CA MET A 27 -4.78 -8.64 -26.51
C MET A 27 -4.00 -7.54 -27.24
N GLN A 28 -4.60 -6.83 -28.21
CA GLN A 28 -3.92 -5.74 -28.92
C GLN A 28 -3.56 -4.58 -27.98
N LEU A 29 -4.40 -4.33 -26.97
CA LEU A 29 -4.12 -3.33 -25.95
C LEU A 29 -2.96 -3.77 -25.05
N GLN A 30 -2.82 -5.07 -24.77
CA GLN A 30 -1.68 -5.59 -24.03
C GLN A 30 -0.36 -5.39 -24.81
N GLU A 31 -0.34 -5.75 -26.08
CA GLU A 31 0.82 -5.57 -26.96
C GLU A 31 1.21 -4.09 -27.09
N ALA A 32 0.23 -3.22 -27.30
CA ALA A 32 0.44 -1.77 -27.32
C ALA A 32 1.01 -1.28 -25.99
N GLY A 33 0.45 -1.73 -24.86
CA GLY A 33 0.91 -1.41 -23.51
C GLY A 33 2.40 -1.72 -23.31
N PHE A 34 2.84 -2.92 -23.68
CA PHE A 34 4.26 -3.30 -23.62
C PHE A 34 5.15 -2.45 -24.53
N ALA A 35 4.69 -2.12 -25.74
CA ALA A 35 5.45 -1.27 -26.65
C ALA A 35 5.65 0.14 -26.07
N TYR A 36 4.60 0.74 -25.51
CA TYR A 36 4.67 2.03 -24.82
C TYR A 36 5.57 1.96 -23.57
N TYR A 37 5.42 0.93 -22.74
CA TYR A 37 6.25 0.72 -21.54
C TYR A 37 7.75 0.65 -21.87
N SER A 38 8.11 -0.13 -22.90
CA SER A 38 9.49 -0.29 -23.36
C SER A 38 10.08 1.04 -23.85
N ARG A 39 9.30 1.82 -24.61
CA ARG A 39 9.71 3.17 -25.03
C ARG A 39 9.93 4.09 -23.83
N ALA A 40 9.00 4.13 -22.87
CA ALA A 40 9.12 4.96 -21.68
C ALA A 40 10.39 4.64 -20.87
N THR A 41 10.68 3.34 -20.66
CA THR A 41 11.89 2.90 -19.96
C THR A 41 13.15 3.32 -20.70
N SER A 42 13.16 3.20 -22.03
CA SER A 42 14.27 3.64 -22.89
C SER A 42 14.46 5.16 -22.85
N GLN A 43 13.38 5.94 -22.75
CA GLN A 43 13.45 7.40 -22.60
C GLN A 43 13.99 7.78 -21.22
N VAL A 44 13.54 7.12 -20.15
CA VAL A 44 14.05 7.36 -18.78
C VAL A 44 15.54 7.07 -18.72
N SER A 45 15.99 5.93 -19.25
CA SER A 45 17.41 5.58 -19.29
C SER A 45 18.26 6.67 -19.97
N ARG A 46 17.83 7.17 -21.14
CA ARG A 46 18.50 8.27 -21.85
C ARG A 46 18.50 9.59 -21.07
N ALA A 47 17.40 9.91 -20.40
CA ALA A 47 17.27 11.12 -19.58
C ALA A 47 18.21 11.07 -18.36
N LEU A 48 18.32 9.92 -17.71
CA LEU A 48 19.20 9.72 -16.56
C LEU A 48 20.68 9.86 -16.93
N SER A 49 21.09 9.43 -18.12
CA SER A 49 22.47 9.60 -18.60
C SER A 49 22.88 11.05 -18.85
N ASN A 50 21.91 11.95 -19.06
CA ASN A 50 22.14 13.35 -19.40
C ASN A 50 21.37 14.31 -18.48
N ILE A 51 21.19 13.91 -17.21
CA ILE A 51 20.31 14.65 -16.30
C ILE A 51 20.89 16.03 -15.98
N ASP A 52 20.08 17.06 -16.21
CA ASP A 52 20.39 18.44 -15.87
C ASP A 52 19.53 18.88 -14.69
N TRP A 53 20.14 18.92 -13.50
CA TRP A 53 19.46 19.26 -12.25
C TRP A 53 18.96 20.71 -12.17
N SER A 54 19.33 21.58 -13.11
CA SER A 54 18.78 22.92 -13.22
C SER A 54 17.37 22.94 -13.84
N ARG A 55 16.97 21.88 -14.55
CA ARG A 55 15.68 21.79 -15.26
C ARG A 55 14.60 21.11 -14.40
N ASP A 56 14.18 21.79 -13.33
CA ASP A 56 13.24 21.25 -12.34
C ASP A 56 11.98 20.60 -12.95
N GLN A 57 11.33 21.22 -13.94
CA GLN A 57 10.10 20.68 -14.55
C GLN A 57 10.35 19.40 -15.37
N TYR A 58 11.48 19.32 -16.08
CA TYR A 58 11.88 18.12 -16.82
C TYR A 58 12.21 16.98 -15.85
N ASN A 59 12.93 17.27 -14.78
CA ASN A 59 13.27 16.29 -13.75
C ASN A 59 12.04 15.78 -12.99
N ASP A 60 11.04 16.64 -12.77
CA ASP A 60 9.73 16.24 -12.26
C ASP A 60 9.03 15.28 -13.22
N ALA A 61 9.04 15.57 -14.53
CA ALA A 61 8.44 14.69 -15.54
C ALA A 61 9.12 13.31 -15.61
N VAL A 62 10.46 13.27 -15.51
CA VAL A 62 11.22 12.01 -15.41
C VAL A 62 10.85 11.25 -14.14
N SER A 63 10.79 11.93 -12.99
CA SER A 63 10.42 11.32 -11.71
C SER A 63 9.00 10.73 -11.75
N MET A 64 8.04 11.49 -12.31
CA MET A 64 6.67 11.00 -12.52
C MET A 64 6.62 9.81 -13.48
N THR A 65 7.48 9.76 -14.49
CA THR A 65 7.55 8.62 -15.41
C THR A 65 7.97 7.36 -14.66
N VAL A 66 8.98 7.44 -13.79
CA VAL A 66 9.37 6.33 -12.92
C VAL A 66 8.23 5.91 -11.99
N THR A 67 7.46 6.89 -11.49
CA THR A 67 6.24 6.60 -10.72
C THR A 67 5.24 5.77 -11.50
N PHE A 68 4.98 6.13 -12.74
CA PHE A 68 4.03 5.39 -13.57
C PHE A 68 4.58 4.02 -13.99
N LEU A 69 5.90 3.85 -14.11
CA LEU A 69 6.54 2.58 -14.43
C LEU A 69 6.25 1.49 -13.38
N TYR A 70 6.32 1.82 -12.08
CA TYR A 70 5.93 0.85 -11.05
C TYR A 70 4.40 0.69 -10.92
N ILE A 71 3.61 1.71 -11.24
CA ILE A 71 2.13 1.60 -11.25
C ILE A 71 1.69 0.65 -12.37
N HIS A 72 2.30 0.73 -13.54
CA HIS A 72 2.02 -0.16 -14.66
C HIS A 72 2.12 -1.64 -14.27
N GLY A 73 3.15 -2.01 -13.51
CA GLY A 73 3.35 -3.38 -13.03
C GLY A 73 2.29 -3.87 -12.03
N LEU A 74 1.42 -3.00 -11.50
CA LEU A 74 0.26 -3.39 -10.69
C LEU A 74 -0.93 -3.82 -11.56
N PHE A 75 -1.04 -3.28 -12.77
CA PHE A 75 -2.09 -3.62 -13.73
C PHE A 75 -1.67 -4.75 -14.67
N ASP A 76 -0.37 -4.88 -14.98
CA ASP A 76 0.14 -5.89 -15.89
C ASP A 76 1.20 -6.81 -15.24
N MET A 77 0.85 -8.09 -15.13
CA MET A 77 1.71 -9.15 -14.57
C MET A 77 3.03 -9.34 -15.33
N GLY A 78 3.06 -9.04 -16.64
CA GLY A 78 4.26 -9.13 -17.46
C GLY A 78 5.37 -8.18 -17.02
N THR A 79 5.02 -7.08 -16.37
CA THR A 79 5.98 -6.07 -15.87
C THR A 79 6.03 -5.98 -14.34
N ASN A 80 5.23 -6.77 -13.62
CA ASN A 80 5.19 -6.75 -12.15
C ASN A 80 6.57 -7.01 -11.52
N LYS A 81 7.37 -7.88 -12.13
CA LYS A 81 8.73 -8.21 -11.66
C LYS A 81 9.72 -7.04 -11.73
N ASP A 82 9.41 -6.00 -12.50
CA ASP A 82 10.25 -4.81 -12.62
C ASP A 82 9.90 -3.74 -11.59
N VAL A 83 8.75 -3.86 -10.90
CA VAL A 83 8.28 -2.89 -9.89
C VAL A 83 9.34 -2.62 -8.81
N PRO A 84 9.96 -3.64 -8.16
CA PRO A 84 11.04 -3.41 -7.20
C PRO A 84 12.20 -2.57 -7.74
N LYS A 85 12.58 -2.78 -9.00
CA LYS A 85 13.70 -2.07 -9.64
C LYS A 85 13.34 -0.60 -9.85
N HIS A 86 12.12 -0.32 -10.30
CA HIS A 86 11.64 1.04 -10.51
C HIS A 86 11.49 1.81 -9.19
N VAL A 87 11.00 1.16 -8.13
CA VAL A 87 10.93 1.75 -6.79
C VAL A 87 12.34 2.11 -6.28
N ASN A 88 13.30 1.19 -6.38
CA ASN A 88 14.70 1.45 -6.00
C ASN A 88 15.32 2.57 -6.84
N GLY A 89 15.05 2.58 -8.15
CA GLY A 89 15.47 3.67 -9.04
C GLY A 89 14.88 5.02 -8.63
N ALA A 90 13.61 5.06 -8.22
CA ALA A 90 12.96 6.28 -7.75
C ALA A 90 13.56 6.79 -6.43
N ILE A 91 13.85 5.90 -5.48
CA ILE A 91 14.54 6.22 -4.22
C ILE A 91 15.91 6.84 -4.52
N GLN A 92 16.70 6.21 -5.39
CA GLN A 92 18.02 6.71 -5.80
C GLN A 92 17.90 8.07 -6.48
N LEU A 93 16.98 8.22 -7.43
CA LEU A 93 16.75 9.47 -8.15
C LEU A 93 16.38 10.61 -7.20
N MET A 94 15.48 10.35 -6.24
CA MET A 94 15.08 11.33 -5.23
C MET A 94 16.25 11.72 -4.32
N ASN A 95 17.08 10.75 -3.93
CA ASN A 95 18.27 11.01 -3.13
C ASN A 95 19.31 11.85 -3.88
N VAL A 96 19.56 11.57 -5.16
CA VAL A 96 20.45 12.37 -6.01
C VAL A 96 19.89 13.77 -6.21
N ARG A 97 18.57 13.91 -6.42
CA ARG A 97 17.92 15.22 -6.52
C ARG A 97 18.14 16.06 -5.27
N CYS A 98 17.93 15.49 -4.08
CA CYS A 98 18.16 16.22 -2.82
C CYS A 98 19.61 16.68 -2.64
N ARG A 99 20.58 15.96 -3.21
CA ARG A 99 22.01 16.30 -3.09
C ARG A 99 22.44 17.38 -4.08
N ASN A 100 21.83 17.41 -5.26
CA ASN A 100 22.27 18.26 -6.37
C ASN A 100 21.36 19.48 -6.63
N SER A 101 20.11 19.46 -6.15
CA SER A 101 19.21 20.60 -6.29
C SER A 101 19.47 21.62 -5.19
N HIS A 102 19.50 22.90 -5.56
CA HIS A 102 19.53 24.02 -4.61
C HIS A 102 18.14 24.38 -4.04
N SER A 103 17.08 23.82 -4.62
CA SER A 103 15.70 24.07 -4.21
C SER A 103 15.30 23.20 -3.02
N SER A 104 14.36 23.69 -2.20
CA SER A 104 13.77 22.90 -1.13
C SER A 104 13.20 21.56 -1.67
N PRO A 105 13.35 20.43 -0.96
CA PRO A 105 12.74 19.16 -1.33
C PRO A 105 11.21 19.22 -1.51
N LEU A 106 10.55 20.22 -0.95
CA LEU A 106 9.11 20.49 -1.07
C LEU A 106 8.80 21.85 -1.73
N ALA A 107 9.69 22.35 -2.59
CA ALA A 107 9.51 23.64 -3.26
C ALA A 107 8.19 23.76 -4.05
N ARG A 108 7.59 22.64 -4.45
CA ARG A 108 6.31 22.59 -5.18
C ARG A 108 5.41 21.50 -4.59
N PRO A 109 4.07 21.67 -4.60
CA PRO A 109 3.14 20.65 -4.08
C PRO A 109 3.31 19.26 -4.72
N ILE A 110 3.69 19.18 -5.99
CA ILE A 110 3.95 17.92 -6.69
C ILE A 110 5.08 17.10 -6.04
N HIS A 111 6.05 17.74 -5.38
CA HIS A 111 7.14 17.03 -4.72
C HIS A 111 6.63 16.21 -3.54
N ARG A 112 5.62 16.69 -2.79
CA ARG A 112 4.97 15.88 -1.75
C ARG A 112 4.37 14.60 -2.36
N ILE A 113 3.66 14.73 -3.47
CA ILE A 113 3.05 13.57 -4.17
C ILE A 113 4.15 12.57 -4.59
N LEU A 114 5.28 13.05 -5.11
CA LEU A 114 6.41 12.18 -5.47
C LEU A 114 6.98 11.44 -4.26
N TRP A 115 7.26 12.14 -3.17
CA TRP A 115 7.76 11.52 -1.93
C TRP A 115 6.81 10.48 -1.39
N GLU A 116 5.52 10.82 -1.28
CA GLU A 116 4.52 9.90 -0.77
C GLU A 116 4.28 8.72 -1.71
N SER A 117 4.34 8.90 -3.02
CA SER A 117 4.19 7.81 -4.00
C SER A 117 5.33 6.80 -3.87
N ILE A 118 6.57 7.27 -3.73
CA ILE A 118 7.74 6.40 -3.54
C ILE A 118 7.64 5.66 -2.20
N LEU A 119 7.29 6.36 -1.13
CA LEU A 119 7.10 5.76 0.20
C LEU A 119 5.99 4.70 0.19
N TYR A 120 4.84 5.03 -0.37
CA TYR A 120 3.70 4.13 -0.44
C TYR A 120 4.05 2.87 -1.23
N GLN A 121 4.82 2.99 -2.31
CA GLN A 121 5.18 1.83 -3.13
C GLN A 121 6.29 1.00 -2.52
N MET A 122 7.27 1.62 -1.87
CA MET A 122 8.23 0.90 -1.02
C MET A 122 7.50 0.13 0.09
N PHE A 123 6.52 0.76 0.75
CA PHE A 123 5.65 0.12 1.73
C PHE A 123 4.95 -1.09 1.11
N ARG A 124 4.18 -0.91 0.03
CA ARG A 124 3.48 -2.00 -0.66
C ARG A 124 4.38 -3.17 -1.02
N GLN A 125 5.53 -2.92 -1.65
CA GLN A 125 6.45 -3.99 -2.03
C GLN A 125 7.02 -4.71 -0.81
N THR A 126 7.21 -4.00 0.30
CA THR A 126 7.63 -4.62 1.55
C THR A 126 6.52 -5.48 2.15
N VAL A 127 5.27 -5.01 2.13
CA VAL A 127 4.20 -5.62 2.93
C VAL A 127 3.31 -6.62 2.18
N ARG A 128 3.35 -6.64 0.84
CA ARG A 128 2.50 -7.49 -0.01
C ARG A 128 2.60 -9.00 0.27
N HIS A 129 3.75 -9.47 0.76
CA HIS A 129 3.95 -10.85 1.20
C HIS A 129 4.65 -10.82 2.57
N PRO A 130 3.91 -10.70 3.68
CA PRO A 130 4.50 -10.48 5.00
C PRO A 130 5.53 -11.53 5.44
N PHE A 131 5.50 -12.72 4.85
CA PHE A 131 6.35 -13.85 5.20
C PHE A 131 7.40 -14.21 4.14
N THR A 132 7.43 -13.50 3.02
CA THR A 132 8.35 -13.79 1.90
C THR A 132 9.40 -12.68 1.77
N ILE A 133 10.67 -13.08 1.69
CA ILE A 133 11.78 -12.15 1.47
C ILE A 133 11.93 -11.87 -0.04
N ASP A 134 11.19 -10.87 -0.52
CA ASP A 134 11.14 -10.49 -1.94
C ASP A 134 11.61 -9.04 -2.20
N PHE A 135 11.54 -8.18 -1.19
CA PHE A 135 11.93 -6.77 -1.25
C PHE A 135 12.49 -6.29 0.09
N GLN A 136 13.62 -5.58 0.04
CA GLN A 136 14.26 -4.94 1.19
C GLN A 136 13.93 -3.44 1.17
N PRO A 137 13.22 -2.89 2.18
CA PRO A 137 12.95 -1.46 2.26
C PRO A 137 14.21 -0.65 2.58
N ASP A 138 14.28 0.57 2.05
CA ASP A 138 15.27 1.58 2.45
C ASP A 138 14.73 2.37 3.64
N LEU A 139 15.06 1.93 4.86
CA LEU A 139 14.60 2.56 6.11
C LEU A 139 15.22 3.95 6.36
N ASP A 140 16.39 4.22 5.78
CA ASP A 140 17.03 5.53 5.84
C ASP A 140 16.26 6.53 4.97
N PHE A 141 15.88 6.11 3.76
CA PHE A 141 14.96 6.86 2.92
C PHE A 141 13.62 7.09 3.63
N ALA A 142 13.04 6.07 4.27
CA ALA A 142 11.79 6.20 5.03
C ALA A 142 11.88 7.28 6.10
N THR A 143 12.96 7.26 6.90
CA THR A 143 13.20 8.22 7.98
C THR A 143 13.43 9.63 7.44
N LYS A 144 14.19 9.76 6.35
CA LYS A 144 14.41 11.04 5.66
C LYS A 144 13.10 11.61 5.13
N ALA A 145 12.30 10.79 4.46
CA ALA A 145 11.01 11.20 3.90
C ALA A 145 10.04 11.63 5.01
N GLU A 146 9.97 10.90 6.13
CA GLU A 146 9.17 11.28 7.29
C GLU A 146 9.55 12.68 7.79
N SER A 147 10.86 12.97 7.91
CA SER A 147 11.34 14.29 8.32
C SER A 147 10.93 15.40 7.35
N ILE A 148 11.03 15.15 6.04
CA ILE A 148 10.67 16.12 4.99
C ILE A 148 9.16 16.38 4.98
N LEU A 149 8.35 15.32 5.04
CA LEU A 149 6.89 15.37 4.94
C LEU A 149 6.19 15.85 6.22
N ARG A 150 6.94 16.18 7.30
CA ARG A 150 6.40 16.90 8.46
C ARG A 150 5.94 18.31 8.11
N SER A 151 6.51 18.93 7.08
CA SER A 151 6.04 20.22 6.59
C SER A 151 4.69 20.06 5.90
N LEU A 152 3.69 20.80 6.39
CA LEU A 152 2.35 20.80 5.80
C LEU A 152 2.37 21.58 4.48
N ALA A 153 1.80 20.98 3.44
CA ALA A 153 1.60 21.69 2.16
C ALA A 153 0.44 22.68 2.25
N PHE A 154 -0.55 22.37 3.10
CA PHE A 154 -1.76 23.15 3.34
C PHE A 154 -1.96 23.31 4.86
N PRO A 155 -1.47 24.39 5.48
CA PRO A 155 -1.50 24.55 6.94
C PRO A 155 -2.90 24.48 7.56
N ASP A 156 -3.93 24.93 6.84
CA ASP A 156 -5.32 24.96 7.31
C ASP A 156 -6.09 23.65 7.05
N ALA A 157 -5.47 22.69 6.36
CA ALA A 157 -6.12 21.43 6.01
C ALA A 157 -5.84 20.35 7.07
N SER A 158 -6.67 19.30 7.09
CA SER A 158 -6.45 18.18 8.03
C SER A 158 -5.14 17.45 7.72
N LEU A 159 -4.66 16.63 8.67
CA LEU A 159 -3.49 15.77 8.44
C LEU A 159 -3.73 14.78 7.29
N ALA A 160 -4.97 14.29 7.15
CA ALA A 160 -5.37 13.41 6.05
C ALA A 160 -5.33 14.14 4.70
N ASP A 161 -5.85 15.38 4.64
CA ASP A 161 -5.82 16.20 3.42
C ASP A 161 -4.39 16.59 3.02
N ASN A 162 -3.50 16.72 4.01
CA ASN A 162 -2.08 16.93 3.75
C ASN A 162 -1.35 15.68 3.27
N SER A 163 -1.93 14.47 3.34
CA SER A 163 -1.30 13.24 2.87
C SER A 163 -2.11 12.51 1.79
N PRO A 164 -2.18 13.08 0.57
CA PRO A 164 -3.10 12.63 -0.47
C PRO A 164 -2.80 11.23 -1.03
N VAL A 165 -1.60 10.67 -0.82
CA VAL A 165 -1.23 9.35 -1.36
C VAL A 165 -1.13 8.28 -0.28
N ILE A 166 -0.60 8.55 0.91
CA ILE A 166 -0.43 7.48 1.91
C ILE A 166 -1.75 7.19 2.64
N GLY A 167 -2.59 8.19 2.87
CA GLY A 167 -3.94 8.01 3.42
C GLY A 167 -4.01 7.54 4.88
N PHE A 168 -2.89 7.38 5.56
CA PHE A 168 -2.76 7.10 6.99
C PHE A 168 -1.46 7.71 7.55
N PRO A 169 -1.29 7.81 8.89
CA PRO A 169 -0.14 8.50 9.47
C PRO A 169 1.22 7.88 9.09
N LEU A 170 2.20 8.71 8.70
CA LEU A 170 3.56 8.28 8.33
C LEU A 170 4.26 7.45 9.43
N LYS A 171 4.06 7.83 10.69
CA LYS A 171 4.61 7.08 11.84
C LYS A 171 4.05 5.65 11.90
N LEU A 172 2.75 5.49 11.63
CA LEU A 172 2.13 4.18 11.55
C LEU A 172 2.71 3.39 10.36
N GLN A 173 2.90 4.02 9.19
CA GLN A 173 3.56 3.38 8.04
C GLN A 173 4.93 2.81 8.40
N LYS A 174 5.76 3.60 9.10
CA LYS A 174 7.09 3.19 9.54
C LYS A 174 7.03 2.03 10.53
N LEU A 175 6.13 2.10 11.51
CA LEU A 175 5.90 1.00 12.46
C LEU A 175 5.52 -0.30 11.75
N MET A 176 4.61 -0.23 10.76
CA MET A 176 4.20 -1.38 9.95
C MET A 176 5.36 -1.97 9.15
N LEU A 177 6.21 -1.13 8.54
CA LEU A 177 7.43 -1.57 7.86
C LEU A 177 8.34 -2.36 8.81
N GLU A 178 8.60 -1.82 10.00
CA GLU A 178 9.45 -2.47 11.00
C GLU A 178 8.88 -3.82 11.44
N ILE A 179 7.57 -3.90 11.71
CA ILE A 179 6.89 -5.15 12.10
C ILE A 179 6.98 -6.20 10.99
N VAL A 180 6.68 -5.82 9.75
CA VAL A 180 6.75 -6.75 8.61
C VAL A 180 8.19 -7.23 8.36
N GLN A 181 9.19 -6.36 8.53
CA GLN A 181 10.59 -6.79 8.44
C GLN A 181 10.94 -7.85 9.47
N LEU A 182 10.38 -7.79 10.68
CA LEU A 182 10.54 -8.88 11.65
C LEU A 182 9.87 -10.17 11.21
N CYS A 183 8.70 -10.10 10.56
CA CYS A 183 8.02 -11.27 9.99
C CYS A 183 8.86 -11.98 8.92
N LYS A 184 9.67 -11.22 8.18
CA LYS A 184 10.57 -11.70 7.13
C LYS A 184 11.95 -12.15 7.66
N THR A 185 12.25 -11.92 8.94
CA THR A 185 13.57 -12.24 9.51
C THR A 185 13.57 -13.65 10.10
N LEU A 186 14.54 -14.48 9.69
CA LEU A 186 14.67 -15.87 10.19
C LEU A 186 15.22 -15.96 11.62
N SER A 187 15.91 -14.92 12.07
CA SER A 187 16.49 -14.80 13.41
C SER A 187 15.46 -14.31 14.41
N ARG A 188 15.54 -14.80 15.65
CA ARG A 188 14.73 -14.25 16.74
C ARG A 188 15.06 -12.75 16.91
N PRO A 189 14.06 -11.84 16.83
CA PRO A 189 14.26 -10.43 17.12
C PRO A 189 14.75 -10.23 18.55
N GLU A 190 15.57 -9.22 18.76
CA GLU A 190 16.03 -8.87 20.11
C GLU A 190 14.84 -8.43 20.98
N ASP A 191 14.79 -8.89 22.23
CA ASP A 191 13.65 -8.63 23.12
C ASP A 191 13.41 -7.13 23.34
N HIS A 192 14.46 -6.31 23.30
CA HIS A 192 14.34 -4.86 23.44
C HIS A 192 13.61 -4.22 22.24
N VAL A 193 13.79 -4.76 21.03
CA VAL A 193 13.09 -4.33 19.81
C VAL A 193 11.61 -4.69 19.91
N LEU A 194 11.28 -5.93 20.29
CA LEU A 194 9.89 -6.36 20.47
C LEU A 194 9.17 -5.53 21.53
N ARG A 195 9.80 -5.28 22.68
CA ARG A 195 9.21 -4.42 23.73
C ARG A 195 8.94 -3.00 23.24
N ARG A 196 9.84 -2.42 22.45
CA ARG A 196 9.66 -1.09 21.86
C ARG A 196 8.47 -1.07 20.90
N LEU A 197 8.40 -2.03 19.98
CA LEU A 197 7.31 -2.13 19.00
C LEU A 197 5.96 -2.37 19.67
N HIS A 198 5.89 -3.24 20.69
CA HIS A 198 4.66 -3.46 21.48
C HIS A 198 4.19 -2.18 22.19
N LYS A 199 5.13 -1.43 22.78
CA LYS A 199 4.80 -0.16 23.44
C LYS A 199 4.23 0.85 22.45
N GLU A 200 4.82 0.95 21.26
CA GLU A 200 4.34 1.87 20.22
C GLU A 200 3.00 1.42 19.63
N MET A 201 2.85 0.12 19.35
CA MET A 201 1.61 -0.45 18.84
C MET A 201 0.44 -0.22 19.81
N LYS A 202 0.67 -0.41 21.12
CA LYS A 202 -0.36 -0.15 22.14
C LYS A 202 -0.87 1.29 22.11
N GLN A 203 -0.03 2.27 21.77
CA GLN A 203 -0.48 3.66 21.61
C GLN A 203 -1.43 3.80 20.40
N TRP A 204 -1.15 3.11 19.31
CA TRP A 204 -2.03 3.09 18.15
C TRP A 204 -3.34 2.34 18.42
N GLU A 205 -3.30 1.21 19.12
CA GLU A 205 -4.50 0.46 19.49
C GLU A 205 -5.48 1.32 20.31
N THR A 206 -4.98 2.17 21.21
CA THR A 206 -5.84 3.10 21.98
C THR A 206 -6.51 4.19 21.15
N SER A 207 -6.11 4.36 19.88
CA SER A 207 -6.75 5.31 18.96
C SER A 207 -7.90 4.70 18.15
N ILE A 208 -8.11 3.37 18.25
CA ILE A 208 -9.21 2.69 17.59
C ILE A 208 -10.51 3.05 18.34
N PRO A 209 -11.56 3.55 17.67
CA PRO A 209 -12.83 3.87 18.32
C PRO A 209 -13.50 2.64 18.96
N ASP A 210 -14.06 2.80 20.17
CA ASP A 210 -14.73 1.73 20.93
C ASP A 210 -16.12 1.35 20.37
N ASP A 211 -16.92 2.32 19.91
CA ASP A 211 -18.34 2.13 19.52
C ASP A 211 -18.60 2.16 18.00
N GLY A 212 -19.51 1.28 17.56
CA GLY A 212 -20.39 1.38 16.38
C GLY A 212 -19.82 1.87 15.05
N CYS A 213 -19.24 0.98 14.24
CA CYS A 213 -18.78 1.32 12.89
C CYS A 213 -19.90 1.73 11.92
N CYS A 214 -21.16 1.44 12.25
CA CYS A 214 -22.30 1.60 11.34
C CYS A 214 -23.52 2.14 12.11
N SER A 215 -23.56 3.44 12.39
CA SER A 215 -24.84 4.08 12.69
C SER A 215 -25.63 4.18 11.38
N ASP A 216 -26.77 3.47 11.30
CA ASP A 216 -27.66 3.42 10.13
C ASP A 216 -28.43 4.74 9.87
N ASP A 217 -28.16 5.80 10.63
CA ASP A 217 -29.06 6.96 10.75
C ASP A 217 -28.95 8.05 9.67
N ASP A 218 -28.14 7.90 8.62
CA ASP A 218 -28.04 8.93 7.56
C ASP A 218 -28.34 8.39 6.16
N ASN A 219 -29.62 8.08 5.91
CA ASN A 219 -30.16 7.77 4.59
C ASN A 219 -30.30 8.99 3.64
N GLU A 220 -29.81 10.18 4.02
CA GLU A 220 -29.90 11.38 3.18
C GLU A 220 -28.61 11.64 2.38
N VAL A 221 -28.52 10.99 1.22
CA VAL A 221 -27.49 11.25 0.21
C VAL A 221 -27.76 12.62 -0.43
N GLY A 222 -27.12 13.68 0.07
CA GLY A 222 -27.20 15.00 -0.58
C GLY A 222 -26.70 16.21 0.22
N ILE A 223 -26.61 16.12 1.54
CA ILE A 223 -26.24 17.27 2.39
C ILE A 223 -24.70 17.42 2.46
N PRO A 224 -24.12 18.62 2.24
CA PRO A 224 -22.67 18.86 2.31
C PRO A 224 -21.99 18.42 3.61
N GLY A 225 -22.71 18.44 4.75
CA GLY A 225 -22.24 17.92 6.04
C GLY A 225 -21.90 16.43 6.01
N ASN A 226 -22.68 15.63 5.25
CA ASN A 226 -22.53 14.18 5.19
C ASN A 226 -21.25 13.75 4.46
N ARG A 227 -20.68 14.57 3.56
CA ARG A 227 -19.43 14.25 2.85
C ARG A 227 -18.20 14.31 3.74
N LYS A 228 -18.07 15.37 4.56
CA LYS A 228 -16.94 15.51 5.50
C LYS A 228 -16.98 14.41 6.55
N GLN A 229 -18.17 14.10 7.06
CA GLN A 229 -18.36 12.99 8.00
C GLN A 229 -18.04 11.65 7.36
N ARG A 230 -18.47 11.39 6.12
CA ARG A 230 -18.11 10.18 5.36
C ARG A 230 -16.59 10.04 5.20
N ALA A 231 -15.91 11.09 4.76
CA ALA A 231 -14.45 11.08 4.59
C ALA A 231 -13.72 10.81 5.92
N ARG A 232 -14.20 11.39 7.02
CA ARG A 232 -13.68 11.14 8.37
C ARG A 232 -13.85 9.69 8.80
N SER A 233 -15.07 9.14 8.68
CA SER A 233 -15.33 7.74 9.03
C SER A 233 -14.52 6.78 8.17
N PHE A 234 -14.38 7.05 6.87
CA PHE A 234 -13.52 6.28 5.98
C PHE A 234 -12.06 6.30 6.45
N TYR A 235 -11.52 7.47 6.76
CA TYR A 235 -10.16 7.61 7.26
C TYR A 235 -9.95 6.88 8.60
N GLU A 236 -10.90 6.97 9.52
CA GLU A 236 -10.87 6.30 10.83
C GLU A 236 -10.91 4.77 10.67
N HIS A 237 -11.82 4.24 9.85
CA HIS A 237 -11.90 2.80 9.56
C HIS A 237 -10.65 2.29 8.84
N SER A 238 -10.19 3.02 7.82
CA SER A 238 -8.98 2.67 7.07
C SER A 238 -7.76 2.60 7.98
N THR A 239 -7.56 3.62 8.80
CA THR A 239 -6.46 3.66 9.76
C THR A 239 -6.59 2.54 10.79
N SER A 240 -7.79 2.30 11.30
CA SER A 240 -8.05 1.21 12.26
C SER A 240 -7.71 -0.15 11.68
N LEU A 241 -8.08 -0.44 10.43
CA LEU A 241 -7.75 -1.71 9.78
C LEU A 241 -6.23 -1.90 9.62
N HIS A 242 -5.48 -0.85 9.31
CA HIS A 242 -4.02 -0.91 9.27
C HIS A 242 -3.41 -1.18 10.66
N ILE A 243 -3.94 -0.52 11.71
CA ILE A 243 -3.50 -0.75 13.10
C ILE A 243 -3.78 -2.21 13.50
N LEU A 244 -4.99 -2.71 13.24
CA LEU A 244 -5.41 -4.08 13.56
C LEU A 244 -4.54 -5.12 12.84
N ALA A 245 -4.30 -4.94 11.54
CA ALA A 245 -3.42 -5.81 10.77
C ALA A 245 -1.98 -5.80 11.32
N ALA A 246 -1.43 -4.63 11.62
CA ALA A 246 -0.08 -4.51 12.14
C ALA A 246 0.08 -5.07 13.57
N SER A 247 -0.89 -4.81 14.45
CA SER A 247 -0.97 -5.37 15.80
C SER A 247 -1.02 -6.90 15.73
N LEU A 248 -1.86 -7.42 14.84
CA LEU A 248 -1.99 -8.84 14.60
C LEU A 248 -0.64 -9.44 14.17
N LEU A 249 0.04 -8.90 13.15
CA LEU A 249 1.38 -9.36 12.74
C LEU A 249 2.41 -9.31 13.87
N LEU A 250 2.42 -8.26 14.70
CA LEU A 250 3.36 -8.13 15.82
C LEU A 250 3.14 -9.23 16.86
N ASP A 251 1.89 -9.57 17.17
CA ASP A 251 1.56 -10.71 18.02
C ASP A 251 2.07 -12.03 17.42
N TRP A 252 2.07 -12.17 16.09
CA TRP A 252 2.49 -13.40 15.40
C TRP A 252 3.99 -13.60 15.53
N VAL A 253 4.77 -12.54 15.27
CA VAL A 253 6.22 -12.55 15.46
C VAL A 253 6.56 -12.85 16.93
N SER A 254 5.82 -12.25 17.85
CA SER A 254 6.06 -12.45 19.29
C SER A 254 5.78 -13.89 19.75
N LYS A 255 4.73 -14.53 19.21
CA LYS A 255 4.38 -15.92 19.55
C LYS A 255 5.27 -16.94 18.83
N SER A 256 5.57 -16.72 17.56
CA SER A 256 6.43 -17.62 16.77
C SER A 256 7.87 -17.69 17.32
N THR A 257 8.38 -16.59 17.88
CA THR A 257 9.71 -16.54 18.50
C THR A 257 9.78 -17.26 19.86
N ALA A 258 8.64 -17.56 20.48
CA ALA A 258 8.56 -18.42 21.66
C ALA A 258 8.60 -19.92 21.30
N VAL A 259 8.40 -20.30 20.03
CA VAL A 259 8.40 -21.70 19.57
C VAL A 259 9.79 -22.07 19.04
N SER A 260 10.41 -23.08 19.65
CA SER A 260 11.77 -23.52 19.30
C SER A 260 11.87 -24.22 17.93
N ASP A 261 10.75 -24.69 17.37
CA ASP A 261 10.69 -25.43 16.11
C ASP A 261 10.58 -24.51 14.89
N PRO A 262 11.58 -24.47 13.99
CA PRO A 262 11.55 -23.69 12.75
C PRO A 262 10.37 -24.03 11.83
N ALA A 263 9.91 -25.29 11.82
CA ALA A 263 8.82 -25.74 10.96
C ALA A 263 7.44 -25.22 11.41
N ARG A 264 7.33 -24.76 12.67
CA ARG A 264 6.09 -24.20 13.26
C ARG A 264 6.11 -22.68 13.36
N ARG A 265 7.12 -21.98 12.82
CA ARG A 265 7.22 -20.51 12.90
C ARG A 265 6.15 -19.77 12.11
N HIS A 266 5.42 -20.45 11.24
CA HIS A 266 4.32 -19.89 10.44
C HIS A 266 2.94 -20.43 10.86
N VAL A 267 2.76 -20.79 12.14
CA VAL A 267 1.41 -21.07 12.65
C VAL A 267 0.62 -19.76 12.63
N THR A 268 -0.27 -19.62 11.64
CA THR A 268 -1.31 -18.59 11.62
C THR A 268 -2.09 -18.67 12.93
N PRO A 269 -2.27 -17.56 13.64
CA PRO A 269 -2.94 -17.60 14.92
C PRO A 269 -4.44 -17.69 14.79
N CYS A 270 -5.04 -17.91 15.95
CA CYS A 270 -6.46 -18.07 16.16
C CYS A 270 -7.26 -16.88 15.61
N SER A 271 -8.33 -17.19 14.89
CA SER A 271 -9.39 -16.25 14.49
C SER A 271 -10.04 -15.54 15.66
N GLU A 272 -9.98 -16.11 16.86
CA GLU A 272 -10.56 -15.57 18.09
C GLU A 272 -9.78 -14.36 18.66
N SER A 273 -8.77 -13.87 17.95
CA SER A 273 -8.07 -12.65 18.33
C SER A 273 -9.03 -11.45 18.28
N TRP A 274 -8.94 -10.56 19.27
CA TRP A 274 -9.75 -9.34 19.30
C TRP A 274 -9.50 -8.47 18.06
N GLN A 275 -8.26 -8.50 17.53
CA GLN A 275 -7.91 -7.77 16.30
C GLN A 275 -8.72 -8.25 15.10
N VAL A 276 -8.85 -9.57 14.93
CA VAL A 276 -9.61 -10.19 13.84
C VAL A 276 -11.10 -9.89 14.01
N GLY A 277 -11.65 -10.11 15.21
CA GLY A 277 -13.06 -9.80 15.50
C GLY A 277 -13.40 -8.34 15.20
N ARG A 278 -12.55 -7.38 15.63
CA ARG A 278 -12.75 -5.96 15.35
C ARG A 278 -12.60 -5.61 13.87
N ALA A 279 -11.62 -6.19 13.17
CA ALA A 279 -11.44 -5.95 11.75
C ALA A 279 -12.64 -6.43 10.92
N LEU A 280 -13.14 -7.64 11.21
CA LEU A 280 -14.31 -8.20 10.53
C LEU A 280 -15.58 -7.37 10.79
N GLN A 281 -15.75 -6.79 11.99
CA GLN A 281 -16.83 -5.82 12.25
C GLN A 281 -16.75 -4.60 11.34
N ILE A 282 -15.55 -4.02 11.16
CA ILE A 282 -15.34 -2.87 10.26
C ILE A 282 -15.63 -3.27 8.81
N MET A 283 -15.12 -4.43 8.36
CA MET A 283 -15.29 -4.91 6.98
C MET A 283 -16.74 -5.25 6.62
N ARG A 284 -17.55 -5.68 7.60
CA ARG A 284 -19.00 -5.90 7.42
C ARG A 284 -19.80 -4.61 7.31
N CYS A 285 -19.20 -3.46 7.57
CA CYS A 285 -19.91 -2.19 7.50
C CYS A 285 -20.22 -1.80 6.06
N SER A 286 -21.49 -1.79 5.68
CA SER A 286 -21.97 -1.53 4.31
C SER A 286 -21.45 -0.20 3.74
N ARG A 287 -21.50 0.88 4.53
CA ARG A 287 -20.99 2.20 4.15
C ARG A 287 -19.47 2.22 3.96
N ALA A 288 -18.73 1.51 4.81
CA ALA A 288 -17.29 1.39 4.67
C ALA A 288 -16.93 0.57 3.43
N LYS A 289 -17.67 -0.52 3.16
CA LYS A 289 -17.46 -1.42 2.02
C LYS A 289 -17.49 -0.68 0.69
N GLU A 290 -18.43 0.25 0.47
CA GLU A 290 -18.51 0.99 -0.79
C GLU A 290 -17.29 1.90 -1.01
N ASP A 291 -16.91 2.72 -0.01
CA ASP A 291 -15.78 3.64 -0.15
C ASP A 291 -14.44 2.88 -0.19
N TRP A 292 -14.32 1.80 0.58
CA TRP A 292 -13.16 0.90 0.63
C TRP A 292 -12.93 0.15 -0.67
N SER A 293 -14.02 -0.28 -1.33
CA SER A 293 -13.94 -1.00 -2.60
C SER A 293 -13.27 -0.18 -3.72
N LYS A 294 -13.29 1.14 -3.59
CA LYS A 294 -12.78 2.12 -4.58
C LYS A 294 -11.37 2.61 -4.25
N CYS A 295 -10.70 2.03 -3.25
CA CYS A 295 -9.40 2.51 -2.78
C CYS A 295 -8.36 1.39 -2.64
N TYR A 296 -7.11 1.69 -2.96
CA TYR A 296 -5.97 0.79 -2.81
C TYR A 296 -5.51 0.57 -1.37
N LEU A 297 -5.98 1.39 -0.43
CA LEU A 297 -5.57 1.32 0.97
C LEU A 297 -6.04 0.02 1.63
N GLY A 298 -7.05 -0.64 1.06
CA GLY A 298 -7.65 -1.80 1.68
C GLY A 298 -6.99 -3.14 1.45
N SER A 299 -6.15 -3.25 0.43
CA SER A 299 -5.62 -4.53 -0.02
C SER A 299 -4.77 -5.21 1.04
N TRP A 300 -3.88 -4.46 1.69
CA TRP A 300 -2.97 -5.03 2.65
C TRP A 300 -3.63 -5.46 3.96
N PRO A 301 -4.47 -4.63 4.62
CA PRO A 301 -5.20 -5.10 5.80
C PRO A 301 -6.08 -6.32 5.51
N THR A 302 -6.81 -6.33 4.39
CA THR A 302 -7.63 -7.48 3.99
C THR A 302 -6.78 -8.75 3.84
N LEU A 303 -5.60 -8.67 3.21
CA LEU A 303 -4.67 -9.79 3.10
C LEU A 303 -4.25 -10.32 4.49
N VAL A 304 -3.80 -9.42 5.37
CA VAL A 304 -3.32 -9.80 6.71
C VAL A 304 -4.41 -10.47 7.54
N ILE A 305 -5.62 -9.90 7.54
CA ILE A 305 -6.78 -10.50 8.22
C ILE A 305 -7.17 -11.83 7.57
N GLY A 306 -7.08 -11.93 6.25
CA GLY A 306 -7.33 -13.15 5.47
C GLY A 306 -6.48 -14.34 5.89
N TYR A 307 -5.21 -14.13 6.28
CA TYR A 307 -4.40 -15.23 6.84
C TYR A 307 -4.92 -15.71 8.21
N ALA A 308 -5.67 -14.89 8.96
CA ALA A 308 -6.08 -15.18 10.32
C ALA A 308 -7.45 -15.89 10.39
N VAL A 309 -8.35 -15.63 9.44
CA VAL A 309 -9.70 -16.22 9.44
C VAL A 309 -9.65 -17.75 9.33
N ASP A 310 -10.63 -18.41 9.95
CA ASP A 310 -10.77 -19.87 9.98
C ASP A 310 -12.20 -20.40 9.78
N SER A 311 -13.22 -19.53 9.82
CA SER A 311 -14.60 -19.89 9.53
C SER A 311 -14.91 -19.73 8.03
N PRO A 312 -15.75 -20.60 7.43
CA PRO A 312 -16.21 -20.41 6.05
C PRO A 312 -16.88 -19.06 5.80
N GLU A 313 -17.60 -18.53 6.80
CA GLU A 313 -18.27 -17.24 6.73
C GLU A 313 -17.30 -16.07 6.63
N ASP A 314 -16.24 -16.07 7.45
CA ASP A 314 -15.22 -15.02 7.42
C ASP A 314 -14.36 -15.13 6.15
N VAL A 315 -14.05 -16.35 5.70
CA VAL A 315 -13.38 -16.56 4.40
C VAL A 315 -14.22 -16.02 3.24
N ALA A 316 -15.53 -16.28 3.24
CA ALA A 316 -16.43 -15.75 2.22
C ALA A 316 -16.44 -14.21 2.21
N LEU A 317 -16.42 -13.57 3.38
CA LEU A 317 -16.32 -12.10 3.49
C LEU A 317 -15.03 -11.55 2.87
N ILE A 318 -13.88 -12.16 3.19
CA ILE A 318 -12.58 -11.73 2.65
C ILE A 318 -12.51 -11.93 1.14
N ARG A 319 -13.01 -13.07 0.64
CA ARG A 319 -13.08 -13.36 -0.79
C ARG A 319 -13.93 -12.32 -1.52
N GLU A 320 -15.14 -12.06 -1.03
CA GLU A 320 -16.05 -11.10 -1.64
C GLU A 320 -15.44 -9.69 -1.68
N ASP A 321 -14.74 -9.26 -0.62
CA ASP A 321 -14.05 -7.96 -0.58
C ASP A 321 -12.98 -7.85 -1.68
N LEU A 322 -12.12 -8.86 -1.82
CA LEU A 322 -11.04 -8.87 -2.84
C LEU A 322 -11.60 -8.93 -4.27
N GLU A 323 -12.61 -9.76 -4.52
CA GLU A 323 -13.26 -9.86 -5.82
C GLU A 323 -13.97 -8.56 -6.19
N HIS A 324 -14.69 -7.95 -5.25
CA HIS A 324 -15.37 -6.68 -5.48
C HIS A 324 -14.39 -5.53 -5.74
N ARG A 325 -13.26 -5.49 -5.02
CA ARG A 325 -12.17 -4.53 -5.28
C ARG A 325 -11.54 -4.75 -6.64
N TYR A 326 -11.32 -6.00 -7.05
CA TYR A 326 -10.84 -6.29 -8.40
C TYR A 326 -11.81 -5.78 -9.47
N GLN A 327 -13.12 -6.06 -9.33
CA GLN A 327 -14.14 -5.61 -10.28
C GLN A 327 -14.25 -4.08 -10.37
N THR A 328 -13.91 -3.37 -9.30
CA THR A 328 -13.98 -1.91 -9.22
C THR A 328 -12.70 -1.23 -9.73
N LEU A 329 -11.53 -1.74 -9.34
CA LEU A 329 -10.24 -1.11 -9.61
C LEU A 329 -9.54 -1.68 -10.86
N TYR A 330 -9.92 -2.88 -11.30
CA TYR A 330 -9.21 -3.69 -12.30
C TYR A 330 -7.71 -3.84 -11.99
N CYS A 331 -7.36 -3.86 -10.70
CA CYS A 331 -5.99 -4.07 -10.23
C CYS A 331 -5.76 -5.57 -10.03
N ARG A 332 -4.87 -6.18 -10.81
CA ARG A 332 -4.63 -7.64 -10.78
C ARG A 332 -4.02 -8.12 -9.47
N GLU A 333 -3.43 -7.22 -8.69
CA GLU A 333 -2.86 -7.57 -7.39
C GLU A 333 -3.91 -8.12 -6.41
N GLU A 334 -5.16 -7.65 -6.48
CA GLU A 334 -6.24 -8.18 -5.63
C GLU A 334 -6.47 -9.67 -5.86
N LEU A 335 -6.40 -10.11 -7.13
CA LEU A 335 -6.49 -11.52 -7.48
C LEU A 335 -5.25 -12.31 -7.05
N SER A 336 -4.08 -11.66 -7.04
CA SER A 336 -2.85 -12.29 -6.53
C SER A 336 -2.96 -12.54 -5.03
N PHE A 337 -3.49 -11.58 -4.26
CA PHE A 337 -3.77 -11.76 -2.83
C PHE A 337 -4.82 -12.83 -2.58
N LEU A 338 -5.91 -12.83 -3.37
CA LEU A 338 -6.92 -13.88 -3.26
C LEU A 338 -6.33 -15.26 -3.53
N ALA A 339 -5.57 -15.44 -4.60
CA ALA A 339 -4.94 -16.72 -4.92
C ALA A 339 -4.00 -17.22 -3.82
N GLU A 340 -3.25 -16.32 -3.19
CA GLU A 340 -2.41 -16.65 -2.03
C GLU A 340 -3.25 -17.08 -0.81
N LEU A 341 -4.35 -16.38 -0.52
CA LEU A 341 -5.23 -16.74 0.58
C LEU A 341 -5.96 -18.06 0.36
N GLU A 342 -6.39 -18.37 -0.87
CA GLU A 342 -7.01 -19.66 -1.20
C GLU A 342 -6.08 -20.84 -0.90
N ASP A 343 -4.80 -20.73 -1.23
CA ASP A 343 -3.80 -21.75 -0.88
C ASP A 343 -3.66 -21.91 0.65
N VAL A 344 -3.70 -20.80 1.40
CA VAL A 344 -3.67 -20.82 2.87
C VAL A 344 -4.93 -21.46 3.45
N TRP A 345 -6.11 -21.07 2.99
CA TRP A 345 -7.39 -21.61 3.47
C TRP A 345 -7.52 -23.10 3.15
N GLN A 346 -7.06 -23.53 1.97
CA GLN A 346 -7.00 -24.94 1.59
C GLN A 346 -6.08 -25.72 2.53
N LYS A 347 -4.89 -25.20 2.86
CA LYS A 347 -3.97 -25.82 3.83
C LYS A 347 -4.55 -25.91 5.24
N LYS A 348 -5.42 -24.97 5.62
CA LYS A 348 -6.19 -25.02 6.88
C LYS A 348 -7.36 -26.01 6.85
N GLY A 349 -7.68 -26.60 5.68
CA GLY A 349 -8.82 -27.50 5.53
C GLY A 349 -10.18 -26.79 5.48
N ILE A 350 -10.20 -25.48 5.21
CA ILE A 350 -11.43 -24.70 5.08
C ILE A 350 -11.95 -24.92 3.66
N LEU A 351 -12.94 -25.78 3.52
CA LEU A 351 -13.61 -26.03 2.25
C LEU A 351 -14.65 -24.93 2.02
N VAL A 352 -14.35 -23.97 1.16
CA VAL A 352 -15.37 -23.03 0.67
C VAL A 352 -15.78 -23.46 -0.73
N ARG A 353 -17.07 -23.75 -0.89
CA ARG A 353 -17.67 -24.14 -2.18
C ARG A 353 -18.06 -22.93 -2.99
#